data_AF-A0A4Q5YNE9-F1
#
_entry.id   AF-A0A4Q5YNE9-F1
#
_cell.length_a   1.000
_cell.length_b   1.000
_cell.length_c   1.000
_cell.angle_alpha   90.00
_cell.angle_beta   90.00
_cell.angle_gamma   90.00
#
_symmetry.space_group_name_H-M   'P 1'
#
loop_
_entity.id
_entity.type
_entity.pdbx_description
1 polymer ?
#
loop_
_entity_poly.entity_id
_entity_poly.type
_entity_poly.pdbx_seq_one_letter_code
_entity_poly.pdbx_strand_id
1 'polypeptide(L)'
;MNCYSTNRCSIEDSTNSGEVTTTSSTVGGILGYGEYTDVKNASNTGNITSAGATGGVVGYMTGSNISDSTSTGNIKSTTNLGTGGILGGCNNNLGASSILRVTASGTIDGRDDTGGIFGLMYGTVSRATYEGDVTGLGRVGGVGGRLEAGSNTVSFLLELSKSKGTVTGENKCGGLLGEIKDYTNFKKNSNTSDVNCVGIAGGSIGYVNGNYILMEQSSARGAVYGNTPVGGFIGGLYRDTTQNVIVRDSYSRASVKGNDSVGGFAGTSGAVLTRVYSTGKVSPDSTNSRLGGLVGQIYSTGTLTDAFWDKTSSTLSTSALGEGRTTSQMLGSSIYGNFDQAVWSFSATDYPKLLWEVTP
;
A
#
# COMPACT_ATOMS: atom_id res chain seq x y z
N MET A 1 9.65 24.69 12.28
CA MET A 1 9.86 25.75 11.26
C MET A 1 8.71 25.69 10.24
N ASN A 2 8.34 26.80 9.60
CA ASN A 2 7.47 26.82 8.41
C ASN A 2 8.18 27.60 7.29
N CYS A 3 8.14 27.12 6.04
CA CYS A 3 8.56 27.92 4.86
C CYS A 3 7.31 28.25 4.01
N TYR A 4 7.06 29.55 3.83
CA TYR A 4 6.09 30.11 2.88
C TYR A 4 6.88 30.97 1.90
N SER A 5 7.06 30.51 0.66
CA SER A 5 7.91 31.21 -0.29
C SER A 5 7.40 31.05 -1.72
N THR A 6 7.50 32.11 -2.50
CA THR A 6 7.32 32.07 -3.96
C THR A 6 8.55 31.52 -4.69
N ASN A 7 9.70 31.50 -4.02
CA ASN A 7 10.94 30.90 -4.50
C ASN A 7 11.19 29.56 -3.79
N ARG A 8 11.83 28.60 -4.47
CA ARG A 8 12.08 27.28 -3.88
C ARG A 8 13.00 27.36 -2.66
N CYS A 9 12.53 26.87 -1.51
CA CYS A 9 13.28 26.73 -0.26
C CYS A 9 14.08 25.41 -0.28
N SER A 10 15.23 25.35 0.41
CA SER A 10 15.94 24.10 0.69
C SER A 10 16.24 23.96 2.18
N ILE A 11 16.03 22.76 2.72
CA ILE A 11 16.42 22.34 4.07
C ILE A 11 17.24 21.07 3.92
N GLU A 12 18.52 21.16 4.25
CA GLU A 12 19.49 20.09 4.04
C GLU A 12 20.16 19.72 5.37
N ASP A 13 20.60 18.46 5.48
CA ASP A 13 21.44 17.93 6.57
C ASP A 13 20.91 18.27 7.98
N SER A 14 19.59 18.20 8.14
CA SER A 14 18.89 18.66 9.34
C SER A 14 18.45 17.49 10.21
N THR A 15 18.69 17.58 11.52
CA THR A 15 18.38 16.51 12.47
C THR A 15 17.54 16.97 13.64
N ASN A 16 16.56 16.16 14.04
CA ASN A 16 15.84 16.31 15.30
C ASN A 16 15.99 15.04 16.16
N SER A 17 16.35 15.22 17.43
CA SER A 17 16.35 14.16 18.45
C SER A 17 15.50 14.53 19.67
N GLY A 18 14.93 15.73 19.69
CA GLY A 18 14.06 16.19 20.78
C GLY A 18 12.64 15.69 20.62
N GLU A 19 11.96 15.47 21.74
CA GLU A 19 10.52 15.20 21.75
C GLU A 19 9.74 16.45 21.31
N VAL A 20 8.77 16.26 20.43
CA VAL A 20 7.87 17.32 19.95
C VAL A 20 6.44 17.00 20.37
N THR A 21 5.90 17.76 21.32
CA THR A 21 4.51 17.62 21.77
C THR A 21 3.77 18.94 21.60
N THR A 22 2.71 18.97 20.80
CA THR A 22 1.99 20.22 20.47
C THR A 22 0.54 19.97 20.02
N THR A 23 -0.29 20.99 20.06
CA THR A 23 -1.67 20.98 19.54
C THR A 23 -1.78 21.63 18.14
N SER A 24 -0.66 21.95 17.49
CA SER A 24 -0.62 22.55 16.14
C SER A 24 -1.31 21.68 15.08
N SER A 25 -1.83 22.33 14.04
CA SER A 25 -2.49 21.68 12.89
C SER A 25 -1.53 20.98 11.92
N THR A 26 -0.24 21.34 11.92
CA THR A 26 0.80 20.71 11.10
C THR A 26 2.09 20.62 11.90
N VAL A 27 2.69 19.43 11.95
CA VAL A 27 3.83 19.13 12.81
C VAL A 27 4.79 18.17 12.14
N GLY A 28 6.04 18.59 12.01
CA GLY A 28 7.15 17.72 11.64
C GLY A 28 8.32 17.92 12.59
N GLY A 29 9.16 16.88 12.74
CA GLY A 29 10.36 16.98 13.55
C GLY A 29 11.36 18.00 13.00
N ILE A 30 11.34 18.22 11.67
CA ILE A 30 12.18 19.20 10.98
C ILE A 30 11.35 20.40 10.49
N LEU A 31 10.26 20.11 9.77
CA LEU A 31 9.42 21.13 9.13
C LEU A 31 7.93 20.91 9.44
N GLY A 32 7.24 21.91 9.97
CA GLY A 32 5.80 21.85 10.20
C GLY A 32 5.04 21.94 8.87
N TYR A 33 5.29 23.02 8.13
CA TYR A 33 4.67 23.31 6.84
C TYR A 33 5.68 23.80 5.80
N GLY A 34 5.61 23.29 4.57
CA GLY A 34 6.46 23.72 3.45
C GLY A 34 5.72 23.95 2.14
N GLU A 35 5.90 25.11 1.52
CA GLU A 35 5.54 25.38 0.12
C GLU A 35 6.81 25.46 -0.72
N TYR A 36 6.82 24.82 -1.90
CA TYR A 36 7.98 24.81 -2.79
C TYR A 36 9.30 24.54 -2.05
N THR A 37 9.30 23.55 -1.15
CA THR A 37 10.45 23.26 -0.29
C THR A 37 11.05 21.90 -0.65
N ASP A 38 12.37 21.87 -0.82
CA ASP A 38 13.14 20.63 -0.91
C ASP A 38 13.72 20.31 0.47
N VAL A 39 13.34 19.17 1.04
CA VAL A 39 13.91 18.65 2.30
C VAL A 39 14.78 17.45 1.95
N LYS A 40 16.07 17.53 2.26
CA LYS A 40 17.06 16.52 1.88
C LYS A 40 17.94 16.14 3.07
N ASN A 41 18.36 14.87 3.13
CA ASN A 41 19.28 14.38 4.16
C ASN A 41 18.79 14.68 5.58
N ALA A 42 17.48 14.65 5.80
CA ALA A 42 16.89 14.99 7.08
C ALA A 42 16.69 13.75 7.95
N SER A 43 16.89 13.85 9.27
CA SER A 43 16.73 12.73 10.19
C SER A 43 15.93 13.11 11.43
N ASN A 44 14.91 12.32 11.77
CA ASN A 44 14.18 12.45 13.02
C ASN A 44 14.33 11.18 13.88
N THR A 45 14.78 11.34 15.12
CA THR A 45 14.81 10.28 16.14
C THR A 45 13.91 10.62 17.33
N GLY A 46 13.47 11.87 17.44
CA GLY A 46 12.56 12.32 18.48
C GLY A 46 11.13 11.81 18.28
N ASN A 47 10.46 11.49 19.39
CA ASN A 47 9.04 11.17 19.38
C ASN A 47 8.22 12.41 19.09
N ILE A 48 7.12 12.26 18.34
CA ILE A 48 6.22 13.36 17.99
C ILE A 48 4.81 12.99 18.39
N THR A 49 4.20 13.81 19.24
CA THR A 49 2.77 13.72 19.58
C THR A 49 2.08 15.01 19.17
N SER A 50 1.06 14.93 18.31
CA SER A 50 0.32 16.12 17.90
C SER A 50 -1.19 15.97 17.70
N ALA A 51 -1.86 17.10 17.52
CA ALA A 51 -3.27 17.18 17.15
C ALA A 51 -3.49 17.59 15.67
N GLY A 52 -2.48 17.39 14.80
CA GLY A 52 -2.50 17.85 13.41
C GLY A 52 -2.04 16.80 12.40
N ALA A 53 -1.84 17.25 11.16
CA ALA A 53 -1.10 16.50 10.17
C ALA A 53 0.34 16.32 10.67
N THR A 54 0.75 15.07 10.89
CA THR A 54 1.98 14.76 11.63
C THR A 54 2.91 13.90 10.79
N GLY A 55 4.10 14.41 10.51
CA GLY A 55 5.19 13.64 9.90
C GLY A 55 6.38 13.56 10.84
N GLY A 56 7.18 12.50 10.76
CA GLY A 56 8.46 12.48 11.47
C GLY A 56 9.43 13.56 10.96
N VAL A 57 9.45 13.81 9.65
CA VAL A 57 10.30 14.85 9.04
C VAL A 57 9.47 16.10 8.74
N VAL A 58 8.40 15.95 7.96
CA VAL A 58 7.57 17.08 7.49
C VAL A 58 6.11 16.86 7.86
N GLY A 59 5.47 17.84 8.53
CA GLY A 59 4.06 17.75 8.87
C GLY A 59 3.15 17.82 7.65
N TYR A 60 3.28 18.91 6.89
CA TYR A 60 2.49 19.11 5.68
C TYR A 60 3.27 19.84 4.61
N MET A 61 3.02 19.54 3.34
CA MET A 61 3.69 20.23 2.24
C MET A 61 2.84 20.40 0.98
N THR A 62 3.25 21.30 0.09
CA THR A 62 2.65 21.50 -1.24
C THR A 62 3.72 21.91 -2.25
N GLY A 63 3.67 21.35 -3.47
CA GLY A 63 4.69 21.57 -4.51
C GLY A 63 6.13 21.29 -4.06
N SER A 64 6.32 20.36 -3.13
CA SER A 64 7.56 20.17 -2.35
C SER A 64 8.12 18.75 -2.50
N ASN A 65 9.38 18.54 -2.10
CA ASN A 65 10.05 17.25 -2.23
C ASN A 65 10.75 16.85 -0.92
N ILE A 66 10.70 15.57 -0.58
CA ILE A 66 11.49 14.98 0.50
C ILE A 66 12.37 13.89 -0.09
N SER A 67 13.68 13.95 0.18
CA SER A 67 14.61 12.94 -0.31
C SER A 67 15.69 12.55 0.68
N ASP A 68 16.20 11.32 0.56
CA ASP A 68 17.37 10.85 1.31
C ASP A 68 17.23 11.01 2.83
N SER A 69 16.01 10.84 3.34
CA SER A 69 15.63 11.22 4.71
C SER A 69 15.14 10.04 5.53
N THR A 70 15.29 10.14 6.86
CA THR A 70 14.97 9.08 7.81
C THR A 70 14.10 9.56 8.97
N SER A 71 13.28 8.66 9.52
CA SER A 71 12.60 8.88 10.79
C SER A 71 12.46 7.60 11.59
N THR A 72 12.84 7.61 12.86
CA THR A 72 12.82 6.42 13.73
C THR A 72 12.05 6.63 15.04
N GLY A 73 11.64 7.87 15.32
CA GLY A 73 10.84 8.21 16.49
C GLY A 73 9.38 7.75 16.35
N ASN A 74 8.71 7.52 17.47
CA ASN A 74 7.30 7.18 17.48
C ASN A 74 6.45 8.41 17.16
N ILE A 75 5.48 8.26 16.26
CA ILE A 75 4.65 9.36 15.76
C ILE A 75 3.19 9.10 16.10
N LYS A 76 2.57 10.06 16.79
CA LYS A 76 1.17 9.97 17.21
C LYS A 76 0.40 11.23 16.80
N SER A 77 -0.74 11.06 16.14
CA SER A 77 -1.73 12.12 15.91
C SER A 77 -3.10 11.77 16.49
N THR A 78 -3.74 12.74 17.13
CA THR A 78 -5.08 12.54 17.74
C THR A 78 -6.23 13.04 16.87
N THR A 79 -5.98 13.63 15.70
CA THR A 79 -7.02 14.18 14.81
C THR A 79 -7.10 13.45 13.47
N ASN A 80 -8.19 13.70 12.74
CA ASN A 80 -8.53 13.01 11.49
C ASN A 80 -7.74 13.54 10.27
N LEU A 81 -6.45 13.85 10.47
CA LEU A 81 -5.55 14.31 9.42
C LEU A 81 -4.49 13.23 9.11
N GLY A 82 -3.65 13.52 8.12
CA GLY A 82 -2.58 12.63 7.69
C GLY A 82 -1.50 12.42 8.75
N THR A 83 -1.16 11.17 9.02
CA THR A 83 -0.06 10.78 9.92
C THR A 83 0.92 9.88 9.18
N GLY A 84 2.19 10.25 9.16
CA GLY A 84 3.25 9.51 8.48
C GLY A 84 4.57 9.48 9.24
N GLY A 85 5.38 8.45 9.04
CA GLY A 85 6.73 8.42 9.59
C GLY A 85 7.65 9.46 8.95
N ILE A 86 7.45 9.83 7.69
CA ILE A 86 8.20 10.89 7.01
C ILE A 86 7.33 12.14 6.80
N LEU A 87 6.14 11.97 6.22
CA LEU A 87 5.24 13.06 5.83
C LEU A 87 3.84 12.89 6.43
N GLY A 88 3.28 13.89 7.11
CA GLY A 88 1.88 13.84 7.55
C GLY A 88 0.93 13.84 6.36
N GLY A 89 0.98 14.88 5.52
CA GLY A 89 0.31 14.85 4.23
C GLY A 89 0.66 16.00 3.29
N CYS A 90 0.10 15.99 2.09
CA CYS A 90 0.25 17.09 1.15
C CYS A 90 -1.03 17.40 0.37
N ASN A 91 -0.98 18.43 -0.46
CA ASN A 91 -1.94 18.67 -1.54
C ASN A 91 -1.19 19.00 -2.84
N ASN A 92 -1.94 19.09 -3.94
CA ASN A 92 -1.44 19.40 -5.27
C ASN A 92 -1.71 20.85 -5.72
N ASN A 93 -2.08 21.76 -4.81
CA ASN A 93 -2.42 23.15 -5.17
C ASN A 93 -1.27 23.88 -5.88
N LEU A 94 -0.02 23.54 -5.54
CA LEU A 94 1.20 24.11 -6.11
C LEU A 94 1.98 23.08 -6.96
N GLY A 95 1.27 22.09 -7.50
CA GLY A 95 1.85 20.97 -8.23
C GLY A 95 2.11 19.73 -7.38
N ALA A 96 2.47 18.65 -8.05
CA ALA A 96 2.72 17.36 -7.41
C ALA A 96 3.95 17.41 -6.51
N SER A 97 3.84 16.75 -5.36
CA SER A 97 4.95 16.57 -4.43
C SER A 97 5.73 15.27 -4.71
N SER A 98 6.93 15.11 -4.14
CA SER A 98 7.64 13.82 -4.22
C SER A 98 8.30 13.36 -2.92
N ILE A 99 8.37 12.04 -2.74
CA ILE A 99 9.14 11.37 -1.70
C ILE A 99 10.08 10.36 -2.38
N LEU A 100 11.38 10.45 -2.10
CA LEU A 100 12.38 9.64 -2.78
C LEU A 100 13.47 9.12 -1.83
N ARG A 101 13.74 7.81 -1.85
CA ARG A 101 14.81 7.17 -1.06
C ARG A 101 14.72 7.54 0.42
N VAL A 102 13.61 7.17 1.05
CA VAL A 102 13.37 7.43 2.46
C VAL A 102 13.21 6.13 3.23
N THR A 103 13.57 6.15 4.51
CA THR A 103 13.36 5.02 5.41
C THR A 103 12.74 5.50 6.71
N ALA A 104 11.67 4.85 7.15
CA ALA A 104 11.13 5.13 8.47
C ALA A 104 10.89 3.86 9.29
N SER A 105 10.95 4.02 10.60
CA SER A 105 10.64 3.02 11.60
C SER A 105 10.01 3.68 12.82
N GLY A 106 9.76 2.89 13.86
CA GLY A 106 9.01 3.33 15.04
C GLY A 106 7.52 3.04 14.89
N THR A 107 6.75 3.28 15.94
CA THR A 107 5.29 3.08 15.90
C THR A 107 4.59 4.33 15.37
N ILE A 108 3.65 4.13 14.45
CA ILE A 108 2.77 5.18 13.95
C ILE A 108 1.35 4.94 14.47
N ASP A 109 0.79 5.92 15.18
CA ASP A 109 -0.57 5.92 15.73
C ASP A 109 -1.34 7.15 15.19
N GLY A 110 -2.20 6.94 14.20
CA GLY A 110 -2.97 7.99 13.54
C GLY A 110 -4.48 7.77 13.63
N ARG A 111 -5.27 8.64 12.99
CA ARG A 111 -6.74 8.49 12.92
C ARG A 111 -7.22 8.19 11.52
N ASP A 112 -7.16 9.13 10.59
CA ASP A 112 -7.82 8.97 9.29
C ASP A 112 -6.86 8.42 8.22
N ASP A 113 -5.99 9.24 7.64
CA ASP A 113 -4.98 8.80 6.67
C ASP A 113 -3.67 8.47 7.40
N THR A 114 -3.38 7.19 7.63
CA THR A 114 -2.23 6.78 8.44
C THR A 114 -1.32 5.86 7.65
N GLY A 115 -0.03 6.19 7.56
CA GLY A 115 0.94 5.26 7.00
C GLY A 115 2.34 5.36 7.54
N GLY A 116 3.16 4.35 7.28
CA GLY A 116 4.52 4.30 7.79
C GLY A 116 5.45 5.36 7.20
N ILE A 117 5.21 5.78 5.96
CA ILE A 117 5.98 6.84 5.28
C ILE A 117 5.16 8.11 5.17
N PHE A 118 3.93 8.00 4.69
CA PHE A 118 3.04 9.16 4.52
C PHE A 118 1.62 8.89 5.01
N GLY A 119 0.92 9.92 5.48
CA GLY A 119 -0.53 9.83 5.69
C GLY A 119 -1.27 9.97 4.36
N LEU A 120 -1.28 11.18 3.81
CA LEU A 120 -1.96 11.54 2.56
C LEU A 120 -0.99 12.08 1.52
N MET A 121 -0.97 11.48 0.32
CA MET A 121 -0.05 11.89 -0.74
C MET A 121 -0.78 12.25 -2.04
N TYR A 122 -0.50 13.48 -2.50
CA TYR A 122 -0.73 13.96 -3.86
C TYR A 122 0.63 14.13 -4.56
N GLY A 123 1.22 13.02 -4.97
CA GLY A 123 2.38 13.02 -5.84
C GLY A 123 3.05 11.66 -5.94
N THR A 124 4.37 11.66 -6.15
CA THR A 124 5.12 10.42 -6.39
C THR A 124 5.90 9.95 -5.18
N VAL A 125 6.00 8.64 -5.00
CA VAL A 125 6.77 7.99 -3.93
C VAL A 125 7.59 6.87 -4.55
N SER A 126 8.91 6.94 -4.41
CA SER A 126 9.83 5.95 -4.96
C SER A 126 10.87 5.56 -3.94
N ARG A 127 11.13 4.24 -3.83
CA ARG A 127 12.14 3.68 -2.93
C ARG A 127 11.92 4.06 -1.47
N ALA A 128 10.69 3.89 -0.99
CA ALA A 128 10.35 4.12 0.41
C ALA A 128 10.29 2.79 1.17
N THR A 129 10.99 2.72 2.31
CA THR A 129 11.01 1.51 3.16
C THR A 129 10.48 1.84 4.54
N TYR A 130 9.46 1.12 4.97
CA TYR A 130 8.96 1.21 6.34
C TYR A 130 9.10 -0.11 7.10
N GLU A 131 9.64 -0.04 8.31
CA GLU A 131 9.73 -1.17 9.24
C GLU A 131 9.21 -0.77 10.63
N GLY A 132 7.99 -1.18 10.96
CA GLY A 132 7.35 -0.82 12.22
C GLY A 132 5.85 -1.14 12.23
N ASP A 133 5.17 -0.78 13.31
CA ASP A 133 3.74 -0.99 13.45
C ASP A 133 2.96 0.30 13.11
N VAL A 134 1.88 0.17 12.35
CA VAL A 134 0.99 1.27 11.98
C VAL A 134 -0.40 0.98 12.50
N THR A 135 -0.98 1.90 13.28
CA THR A 135 -2.35 1.81 13.79
C THR A 135 -3.14 3.03 13.37
N GLY A 136 -4.35 2.85 12.84
CA GLY A 136 -5.27 3.95 12.52
C GLY A 136 -6.73 3.52 12.39
N LEU A 137 -7.66 4.47 12.30
CA LEU A 137 -9.10 4.20 12.27
C LEU A 137 -9.69 4.25 10.85
N GLY A 138 -9.12 5.09 9.97
CA GLY A 138 -9.56 5.31 8.60
C GLY A 138 -8.87 4.41 7.58
N ARG A 139 -7.99 5.01 6.78
CA ARG A 139 -7.19 4.35 5.75
C ARG A 139 -5.79 4.16 6.28
N VAL A 140 -5.42 2.91 6.47
CA VAL A 140 -4.16 2.55 7.11
C VAL A 140 -3.33 1.73 6.13
N GLY A 141 -2.11 2.18 5.87
CA GLY A 141 -1.17 1.42 5.05
C GLY A 141 0.24 1.42 5.61
N GLY A 142 0.97 0.32 5.42
CA GLY A 142 2.34 0.26 5.95
C GLY A 142 3.30 1.27 5.30
N VAL A 143 3.05 1.71 4.07
CA VAL A 143 3.74 2.85 3.46
C VAL A 143 2.88 4.11 3.49
N GLY A 144 1.60 4.02 3.14
CA GLY A 144 0.74 5.19 2.98
C GLY A 144 -0.71 4.98 3.38
N GLY A 145 -1.35 5.99 3.96
CA GLY A 145 -2.80 5.97 4.19
C GLY A 145 -3.58 6.03 2.87
N ARG A 146 -3.43 7.15 2.14
CA ARG A 146 -4.08 7.38 0.84
C ARG A 146 -3.14 8.00 -0.18
N LEU A 147 -3.16 7.44 -1.39
CA LEU A 147 -2.49 8.00 -2.58
C LEU A 147 -3.53 8.41 -3.63
N GLU A 148 -3.50 9.67 -4.07
CA GLU A 148 -4.48 10.23 -5.00
C GLU A 148 -3.86 11.28 -5.95
N ALA A 149 -4.18 11.20 -7.25
CA ALA A 149 -3.74 12.18 -8.24
C ALA A 149 -4.48 13.52 -8.19
N GLY A 150 -5.77 13.50 -7.86
CA GLY A 150 -6.65 14.67 -7.85
C GLY A 150 -6.90 15.32 -9.22
N SER A 151 -6.24 14.84 -10.28
CA SER A 151 -6.31 15.37 -11.66
C SER A 151 -6.14 14.24 -12.68
N ASN A 152 -6.78 14.38 -13.84
CA ASN A 152 -6.64 13.47 -14.99
C ASN A 152 -5.43 13.75 -15.89
N THR A 153 -4.67 14.81 -15.62
CA THR A 153 -3.53 15.22 -16.46
C THR A 153 -2.21 14.57 -16.05
N VAL A 154 -2.10 14.06 -14.83
CA VAL A 154 -0.86 13.47 -14.29
C VAL A 154 -1.19 12.21 -13.53
N SER A 155 -0.51 11.11 -13.86
CA SER A 155 -0.58 9.91 -13.03
C SER A 155 0.46 9.95 -11.93
N PHE A 156 0.07 9.60 -10.71
CA PHE A 156 0.99 9.46 -9.59
C PHE A 156 1.51 8.03 -9.49
N LEU A 157 2.66 7.87 -8.82
CA LEU A 157 3.42 6.63 -8.82
C LEU A 157 3.82 6.28 -7.39
N LEU A 158 3.51 5.07 -6.95
CA LEU A 158 4.21 4.40 -5.86
C LEU A 158 5.04 3.27 -6.46
N GLU A 159 6.36 3.35 -6.30
CA GLU A 159 7.25 2.31 -6.80
C GLU A 159 8.40 1.91 -5.87
N LEU A 160 8.91 0.69 -6.07
CA LEU A 160 10.11 0.17 -5.41
C LEU A 160 10.05 0.30 -3.88
N SER A 161 8.84 0.23 -3.33
CA SER A 161 8.58 0.52 -1.92
C SER A 161 8.20 -0.75 -1.16
N LYS A 162 8.56 -0.76 0.12
CA LYS A 162 8.49 -1.94 0.98
C LYS A 162 7.92 -1.61 2.35
N SER A 163 7.21 -2.58 2.91
CA SER A 163 6.62 -2.51 4.23
C SER A 163 6.81 -3.83 4.98
N LYS A 164 7.21 -3.73 6.24
CA LYS A 164 7.32 -4.83 7.20
C LYS A 164 6.83 -4.39 8.60
N GLY A 165 6.16 -5.27 9.30
CA GLY A 165 5.59 -5.04 10.64
C GLY A 165 4.10 -5.38 10.67
N THR A 166 3.33 -4.70 11.51
CA THR A 166 1.87 -4.90 11.61
C THR A 166 1.11 -3.65 11.19
N VAL A 167 0.11 -3.81 10.33
CA VAL A 167 -0.87 -2.77 9.99
C VAL A 167 -2.18 -3.10 10.67
N THR A 168 -2.61 -2.28 11.61
CA THR A 168 -3.88 -2.43 12.33
C THR A 168 -4.82 -1.28 12.00
N GLY A 169 -6.07 -1.57 11.67
CA GLY A 169 -7.06 -0.51 11.55
C GLY A 169 -8.52 -0.91 11.48
N GLU A 170 -9.40 0.09 11.41
CA GLU A 170 -10.84 -0.15 11.55
C GLU A 170 -11.61 -0.18 10.21
N ASN A 171 -11.24 0.65 9.23
CA ASN A 171 -12.02 0.80 7.99
C ASN A 171 -11.36 0.18 6.76
N LYS A 172 -10.23 0.72 6.29
CA LYS A 172 -9.54 0.24 5.08
C LYS A 172 -8.06 0.04 5.37
N CYS A 173 -7.59 -1.20 5.37
CA CYS A 173 -6.22 -1.53 5.72
C CYS A 173 -5.50 -2.24 4.57
N GLY A 174 -4.34 -1.73 4.18
CA GLY A 174 -3.46 -2.36 3.22
C GLY A 174 -2.06 -2.58 3.78
N GLY A 175 -1.37 -3.65 3.40
CA GLY A 175 0.03 -3.83 3.81
C GLY A 175 0.95 -2.69 3.35
N LEU A 176 0.66 -2.08 2.20
CA LEU A 176 1.36 -0.90 1.67
C LEU A 176 0.48 0.35 1.67
N LEU A 177 -0.74 0.29 1.11
CA LEU A 177 -1.64 1.44 0.99
C LEU A 177 -3.04 1.14 1.52
N GLY A 178 -3.58 2.02 2.38
CA GLY A 178 -4.97 1.92 2.82
C GLY A 178 -5.96 2.12 1.68
N GLU A 179 -5.77 3.17 0.88
CA GLU A 179 -6.58 3.48 -0.30
C GLU A 179 -5.76 4.02 -1.47
N ILE A 180 -6.11 3.60 -2.69
CA ILE A 180 -5.66 4.22 -3.93
C ILE A 180 -6.86 4.84 -4.66
N LYS A 181 -6.65 6.01 -5.24
CA LYS A 181 -7.64 6.72 -6.08
C LYS A 181 -7.14 6.96 -7.51
N ASP A 182 -7.97 7.64 -8.30
CA ASP A 182 -7.82 7.86 -9.74
C ASP A 182 -6.39 8.19 -10.18
N TYR A 183 -6.03 7.74 -11.39
CA TYR A 183 -4.75 8.04 -12.06
C TYR A 183 -3.52 7.65 -11.24
N THR A 184 -3.52 6.46 -10.65
CA THR A 184 -2.40 5.97 -9.84
C THR A 184 -1.74 4.74 -10.47
N ASN A 185 -0.41 4.78 -10.52
CA ASN A 185 0.46 3.66 -10.84
C ASN A 185 1.05 3.07 -9.56
N PHE A 186 0.97 1.76 -9.40
CA PHE A 186 1.55 1.02 -8.29
C PHE A 186 2.46 -0.08 -8.86
N LYS A 187 3.77 0.12 -8.79
CA LYS A 187 4.73 -0.68 -9.57
C LYS A 187 5.87 -1.20 -8.72
N LYS A 188 6.22 -2.49 -8.85
CA LYS A 188 7.44 -3.02 -8.21
C LYS A 188 7.48 -2.82 -6.69
N ASN A 189 6.35 -3.04 -6.03
CA ASN A 189 6.26 -2.94 -4.58
C ASN A 189 6.17 -4.33 -3.94
N SER A 190 6.69 -4.47 -2.72
CA SER A 190 6.61 -5.73 -1.97
C SER A 190 6.14 -5.49 -0.54
N ASN A 191 5.09 -6.18 -0.13
CA ASN A 191 4.62 -6.18 1.26
C ASN A 191 4.96 -7.49 1.99
N THR A 192 5.51 -7.36 3.19
CA THR A 192 5.65 -8.47 4.16
C THR A 192 4.96 -8.20 5.49
N SER A 193 4.28 -7.07 5.64
CA SER A 193 3.53 -6.73 6.86
C SER A 193 2.26 -7.54 7.00
N ASP A 194 1.98 -7.96 8.24
CA ASP A 194 0.69 -8.54 8.62
C ASP A 194 -0.36 -7.43 8.70
N VAL A 195 -1.58 -7.72 8.26
CA VAL A 195 -2.70 -6.76 8.18
C VAL A 195 -3.86 -7.27 9.03
N ASN A 196 -4.25 -6.49 10.03
CA ASN A 196 -5.36 -6.76 10.92
C ASN A 196 -6.39 -5.61 10.82
N CYS A 197 -7.45 -5.83 10.05
CA CYS A 197 -8.49 -4.82 9.84
C CYS A 197 -9.84 -5.26 10.41
N VAL A 198 -10.60 -4.34 11.00
CA VAL A 198 -12.02 -4.60 11.33
C VAL A 198 -12.91 -4.50 10.08
N GLY A 199 -12.50 -3.75 9.07
CA GLY A 199 -13.25 -3.53 7.83
C GLY A 199 -12.68 -4.29 6.64
N ILE A 200 -12.29 -3.52 5.62
CA ILE A 200 -11.72 -4.00 4.35
C ILE A 200 -10.22 -4.22 4.51
N ALA A 201 -9.72 -5.41 4.20
CA ALA A 201 -8.31 -5.74 4.37
C ALA A 201 -7.68 -6.28 3.10
N GLY A 202 -6.55 -5.71 2.70
CA GLY A 202 -5.76 -6.15 1.56
C GLY A 202 -4.29 -6.35 1.93
N GLY A 203 -3.66 -7.43 1.46
CA GLY A 203 -2.24 -7.65 1.77
C GLY A 203 -1.29 -6.64 1.14
N SER A 204 -1.67 -5.92 0.09
CA SER A 204 -0.96 -4.74 -0.42
C SER A 204 -1.81 -3.49 -0.34
N ILE A 205 -3.05 -3.56 -0.84
CA ILE A 205 -3.93 -2.39 -0.97
C ILE A 205 -5.26 -2.73 -0.32
N GLY A 206 -5.68 -1.92 0.67
CA GLY A 206 -6.96 -2.12 1.34
C GLY A 206 -8.12 -1.91 0.37
N TYR A 207 -8.19 -0.72 -0.22
CA TYR A 207 -9.29 -0.34 -1.10
C TYR A 207 -8.82 0.40 -2.35
N VAL A 208 -9.41 0.05 -3.49
CA VAL A 208 -9.17 0.72 -4.77
C VAL A 208 -10.45 1.46 -5.16
N ASN A 209 -10.36 2.77 -5.27
CA ASN A 209 -11.48 3.67 -5.49
C ASN A 209 -11.16 4.72 -6.55
N GLY A 210 -11.24 4.33 -7.82
CA GLY A 210 -11.03 5.26 -8.92
C GLY A 210 -10.81 4.57 -10.25
N ASN A 211 -10.48 5.40 -11.24
CA ASN A 211 -10.27 5.05 -12.63
C ASN A 211 -8.80 5.24 -13.03
N TYR A 212 -8.39 4.55 -14.09
CA TYR A 212 -7.04 4.65 -14.66
C TYR A 212 -5.96 4.26 -13.63
N ILE A 213 -6.19 3.14 -12.96
CA ILE A 213 -5.27 2.59 -11.97
C ILE A 213 -4.55 1.39 -12.58
N LEU A 214 -3.22 1.44 -12.58
CA LEU A 214 -2.36 0.35 -13.05
C LEU A 214 -1.53 -0.18 -11.88
N MET A 215 -1.77 -1.43 -11.51
CA MET A 215 -0.98 -2.17 -10.53
C MET A 215 -0.16 -3.23 -11.26
N GLU A 216 1.16 -3.19 -11.13
CA GLU A 216 2.03 -4.15 -11.81
C GLU A 216 3.26 -4.56 -11.01
N GLN A 217 3.73 -5.77 -11.29
CA GLN A 217 5.00 -6.29 -10.79
C GLN A 217 5.12 -6.21 -9.28
N SER A 218 4.07 -6.52 -8.53
CA SER A 218 4.06 -6.33 -7.08
C SER A 218 3.66 -7.60 -6.32
N SER A 219 4.08 -7.69 -5.05
CA SER A 219 3.88 -8.87 -4.22
C SER A 219 3.36 -8.57 -2.82
N ALA A 220 2.57 -9.51 -2.28
CA ALA A 220 2.08 -9.47 -0.90
C ALA A 220 2.30 -10.83 -0.21
N ARG A 221 2.84 -10.83 1.02
CA ARG A 221 3.18 -12.08 1.74
C ARG A 221 2.74 -12.13 3.20
N GLY A 222 2.55 -10.99 3.88
CA GLY A 222 2.10 -10.99 5.27
C GLY A 222 0.67 -11.50 5.41
N ALA A 223 0.32 -12.01 6.59
CA ALA A 223 -1.01 -12.54 6.88
C ALA A 223 -2.06 -11.42 6.82
N VAL A 224 -3.26 -11.72 6.33
CA VAL A 224 -4.35 -10.75 6.20
C VAL A 224 -5.57 -11.25 6.95
N TYR A 225 -5.99 -10.47 7.95
CA TYR A 225 -7.21 -10.65 8.69
C TYR A 225 -8.13 -9.43 8.48
N GLY A 226 -9.38 -9.68 8.11
CA GLY A 226 -10.38 -8.64 7.83
C GLY A 226 -11.80 -9.12 8.07
N ASN A 227 -12.80 -8.24 7.95
CA ASN A 227 -14.20 -8.64 8.01
C ASN A 227 -14.78 -8.87 6.61
N THR A 228 -15.00 -7.81 5.82
CA THR A 228 -15.45 -7.94 4.43
C THR A 228 -15.25 -6.63 3.64
N PRO A 229 -14.76 -6.70 2.38
CA PRO A 229 -14.07 -7.82 1.75
C PRO A 229 -12.61 -7.96 2.20
N VAL A 230 -12.03 -9.15 1.98
CA VAL A 230 -10.66 -9.48 2.42
C VAL A 230 -9.89 -10.17 1.30
N GLY A 231 -8.71 -9.64 0.95
CA GLY A 231 -7.89 -10.23 -0.11
C GLY A 231 -6.40 -10.23 0.18
N GLY A 232 -5.70 -11.25 -0.29
CA GLY A 232 -4.26 -11.38 -0.05
C GLY A 232 -3.40 -10.32 -0.76
N PHE A 233 -3.91 -9.68 -1.82
CA PHE A 233 -3.27 -8.56 -2.50
C PHE A 233 -4.15 -7.29 -2.43
N ILE A 234 -5.41 -7.36 -2.88
CA ILE A 234 -6.38 -6.26 -2.80
C ILE A 234 -7.56 -6.65 -1.92
N GLY A 235 -7.93 -5.82 -0.95
CA GLY A 235 -9.10 -6.06 -0.12
C GLY A 235 -10.39 -5.95 -0.93
N GLY A 236 -10.66 -4.76 -1.49
CA GLY A 236 -11.80 -4.58 -2.37
C GLY A 236 -11.65 -3.47 -3.39
N LEU A 237 -12.48 -3.57 -4.42
CA LEU A 237 -12.65 -2.55 -5.46
C LEU A 237 -14.02 -1.87 -5.33
N TYR A 238 -14.10 -0.59 -5.69
CA TYR A 238 -15.37 0.13 -5.80
C TYR A 238 -16.27 -0.51 -6.87
N ARG A 239 -17.58 -0.56 -6.60
CA ARG A 239 -18.54 -1.33 -7.41
C ARG A 239 -19.05 -0.52 -8.60
N ASP A 240 -18.14 -0.16 -9.52
CA ASP A 240 -18.49 0.55 -10.75
C ASP A 240 -17.94 -0.20 -11.96
N THR A 241 -18.84 -0.53 -12.90
CA THR A 241 -18.53 -1.29 -14.11
C THR A 241 -17.75 -0.47 -15.15
N THR A 242 -17.62 0.84 -14.96
CA THR A 242 -16.88 1.74 -15.83
C THR A 242 -15.42 1.93 -15.41
N GLN A 243 -15.02 1.35 -14.27
CA GLN A 243 -13.67 1.51 -13.73
C GLN A 243 -12.59 0.84 -14.57
N ASN A 244 -11.64 1.66 -15.03
CA ASN A 244 -10.41 1.17 -15.67
C ASN A 244 -9.35 0.87 -14.60
N VAL A 245 -9.43 -0.32 -14.01
CA VAL A 245 -8.43 -0.85 -13.08
C VAL A 245 -7.78 -2.09 -13.70
N ILE A 246 -6.47 -2.03 -13.87
CA ILE A 246 -5.66 -3.12 -14.44
C ILE A 246 -4.69 -3.59 -13.36
N VAL A 247 -4.72 -4.88 -13.08
CA VAL A 247 -3.73 -5.55 -12.24
C VAL A 247 -3.04 -6.60 -13.07
N ARG A 248 -1.71 -6.48 -13.20
CA ARG A 248 -0.93 -7.46 -13.95
C ARG A 248 0.36 -7.85 -13.28
N ASP A 249 0.86 -9.01 -13.66
CA ASP A 249 2.19 -9.46 -13.27
C ASP A 249 2.42 -9.36 -11.76
N SER A 250 1.47 -9.83 -10.93
CA SER A 250 1.50 -9.58 -9.49
C SER A 250 1.00 -10.79 -8.72
N TYR A 251 1.42 -10.96 -7.47
CA TYR A 251 1.07 -12.17 -6.73
C TYR A 251 0.86 -11.97 -5.23
N SER A 252 0.11 -12.89 -4.65
CA SER A 252 -0.11 -13.01 -3.22
C SER A 252 0.32 -14.40 -2.71
N ARG A 253 1.11 -14.41 -1.64
CA ARG A 253 1.39 -15.61 -0.84
C ARG A 253 0.82 -15.50 0.58
N ALA A 254 0.04 -14.46 0.83
CA ALA A 254 -0.57 -14.16 2.12
C ALA A 254 -1.59 -15.23 2.52
N SER A 255 -1.55 -15.69 3.77
CA SER A 255 -2.70 -16.38 4.37
C SER A 255 -3.82 -15.37 4.62
N VAL A 256 -5.02 -15.68 4.18
CA VAL A 256 -6.17 -14.75 4.21
C VAL A 256 -7.28 -15.34 5.07
N LYS A 257 -7.77 -14.53 6.01
CA LYS A 257 -8.87 -14.90 6.89
C LYS A 257 -9.90 -13.78 6.99
N GLY A 258 -11.18 -14.10 6.85
CA GLY A 258 -12.26 -13.12 7.03
C GLY A 258 -13.67 -13.68 6.93
N ASN A 259 -14.67 -12.80 7.05
CA ASN A 259 -16.07 -13.18 7.19
C ASN A 259 -16.82 -13.34 5.86
N ASP A 260 -16.62 -12.46 4.88
CA ASP A 260 -17.32 -12.56 3.59
C ASP A 260 -16.52 -11.91 2.46
N SER A 261 -16.71 -12.42 1.23
CA SER A 261 -15.92 -12.07 0.04
C SER A 261 -14.41 -12.13 0.32
N VAL A 262 -13.94 -13.35 0.61
CA VAL A 262 -12.54 -13.63 0.98
C VAL A 262 -11.84 -14.31 -0.20
N GLY A 263 -10.79 -13.67 -0.72
CA GLY A 263 -10.02 -14.19 -1.85
C GLY A 263 -8.52 -14.28 -1.57
N GLY A 264 -7.85 -15.31 -2.09
CA GLY A 264 -6.39 -15.43 -1.93
C GLY A 264 -5.60 -14.30 -2.59
N PHE A 265 -6.14 -13.65 -3.63
CA PHE A 265 -5.58 -12.46 -4.28
C PHE A 265 -6.46 -11.23 -4.07
N ALA A 266 -7.75 -11.30 -4.39
CA ALA A 266 -8.66 -10.18 -4.23
C ALA A 266 -9.94 -10.58 -3.48
N GLY A 267 -10.33 -9.83 -2.45
CA GLY A 267 -11.60 -10.10 -1.76
C GLY A 267 -12.78 -9.88 -2.71
N THR A 268 -12.77 -8.72 -3.37
CA THR A 268 -13.67 -8.42 -4.48
C THR A 268 -12.93 -7.92 -5.70
N SER A 269 -13.44 -8.18 -6.90
CA SER A 269 -12.86 -7.63 -8.13
C SER A 269 -13.88 -7.26 -9.20
N GLY A 270 -13.67 -6.09 -9.81
CA GLY A 270 -14.17 -5.72 -11.13
C GLY A 270 -13.04 -5.34 -12.10
N ALA A 271 -11.78 -5.59 -11.72
CA ALA A 271 -10.58 -5.23 -12.49
C ALA A 271 -10.28 -6.24 -13.60
N VAL A 272 -9.47 -5.78 -14.56
CA VAL A 272 -8.77 -6.67 -15.48
C VAL A 272 -7.58 -7.30 -14.75
N LEU A 273 -7.59 -8.63 -14.63
CA LEU A 273 -6.54 -9.40 -13.95
C LEU A 273 -5.75 -10.20 -14.98
N THR A 274 -4.46 -9.93 -15.10
CA THR A 274 -3.59 -10.58 -16.10
C THR A 274 -2.29 -11.10 -15.48
N ARG A 275 -1.98 -12.39 -15.62
CA ARG A 275 -0.74 -12.97 -15.07
C ARG A 275 -0.61 -12.69 -13.57
N VAL A 276 -1.65 -13.05 -12.83
CA VAL A 276 -1.68 -12.89 -11.37
C VAL A 276 -1.84 -14.24 -10.71
N TYR A 277 -1.35 -14.38 -9.48
CA TYR A 277 -1.60 -15.63 -8.75
C TYR A 277 -1.70 -15.50 -7.23
N SER A 278 -2.37 -16.46 -6.60
CA SER A 278 -2.42 -16.63 -5.15
C SER A 278 -1.97 -18.03 -4.70
N THR A 279 -1.28 -18.12 -3.56
CA THR A 279 -0.80 -19.40 -3.00
C THR A 279 -1.02 -19.55 -1.49
N GLY A 280 -1.48 -18.52 -0.80
CA GLY A 280 -1.72 -18.63 0.63
C GLY A 280 -3.02 -19.34 0.97
N LYS A 281 -3.09 -19.87 2.21
CA LYS A 281 -4.30 -20.48 2.76
C LYS A 281 -5.42 -19.44 2.82
N VAL A 282 -6.63 -19.82 2.43
CA VAL A 282 -7.83 -18.98 2.59
C VAL A 282 -8.75 -19.64 3.61
N SER A 283 -9.22 -18.91 4.62
CA SER A 283 -10.06 -19.46 5.69
C SER A 283 -11.22 -18.53 6.04
N PRO A 284 -12.46 -19.03 6.07
CA PRO A 284 -13.61 -18.25 6.51
C PRO A 284 -13.64 -18.08 8.03
N ASP A 285 -14.29 -17.01 8.48
CA ASP A 285 -14.80 -16.86 9.85
C ASP A 285 -16.28 -17.23 9.99
N SER A 286 -17.00 -17.37 8.87
CA SER A 286 -18.42 -17.76 8.88
C SER A 286 -18.73 -18.87 7.88
N THR A 287 -19.82 -19.60 8.10
CA THR A 287 -20.20 -20.72 7.23
C THR A 287 -20.81 -20.29 5.90
N ASN A 288 -21.18 -19.01 5.75
CA ASN A 288 -21.85 -18.45 4.58
C ASN A 288 -20.95 -17.49 3.78
N SER A 289 -19.64 -17.52 4.02
CA SER A 289 -18.67 -16.68 3.33
C SER A 289 -18.60 -17.00 1.83
N ARG A 290 -18.59 -15.98 0.98
CA ARG A 290 -18.13 -16.13 -0.41
C ARG A 290 -16.62 -16.27 -0.42
N LEU A 291 -16.13 -17.49 -0.65
CA LEU A 291 -14.71 -17.81 -0.69
C LEU A 291 -14.24 -18.06 -2.11
N GLY A 292 -13.02 -17.61 -2.41
CA GLY A 292 -12.35 -18.00 -3.64
C GLY A 292 -10.86 -18.13 -3.49
N GLY A 293 -10.29 -19.15 -4.14
CA GLY A 293 -8.84 -19.34 -4.15
C GLY A 293 -8.07 -18.13 -4.68
N LEU A 294 -8.60 -17.45 -5.71
CA LEU A 294 -8.07 -16.19 -6.24
C LEU A 294 -8.95 -14.98 -5.88
N VAL A 295 -10.24 -15.03 -6.22
CA VAL A 295 -11.20 -13.92 -6.05
C VAL A 295 -12.42 -14.39 -5.27
N GLY A 296 -12.76 -13.69 -4.19
CA GLY A 296 -13.92 -14.02 -3.35
C GLY A 296 -15.26 -13.71 -4.03
N GLN A 297 -15.42 -12.50 -4.58
CA GLN A 297 -16.64 -12.07 -5.27
C GLN A 297 -16.34 -11.14 -6.47
N ILE A 298 -17.14 -11.23 -7.52
CA ILE A 298 -17.12 -10.31 -8.66
C ILE A 298 -18.34 -9.39 -8.67
N TYR A 299 -18.15 -8.16 -9.17
CA TYR A 299 -19.24 -7.18 -9.39
C TYR A 299 -19.49 -6.85 -10.86
N SER A 300 -18.55 -7.20 -11.73
CA SER A 300 -18.63 -7.01 -13.17
C SER A 300 -17.96 -8.19 -13.87
N THR A 301 -18.18 -8.33 -15.18
CA THR A 301 -17.51 -9.33 -16.02
C THR A 301 -16.05 -8.93 -16.31
N GLY A 302 -15.28 -8.65 -15.25
CA GLY A 302 -13.86 -8.32 -15.36
C GLY A 302 -13.13 -9.33 -16.24
N THR A 303 -12.25 -8.85 -17.11
CA THR A 303 -11.47 -9.72 -17.99
C THR A 303 -10.35 -10.39 -17.20
N LEU A 304 -10.17 -11.69 -17.45
CA LEU A 304 -9.21 -12.52 -16.75
C LEU A 304 -8.32 -13.22 -17.78
N THR A 305 -7.00 -13.16 -17.60
CA THR A 305 -6.04 -13.86 -18.48
C THR A 305 -4.88 -14.39 -17.65
N ASP A 306 -4.57 -15.69 -17.78
CA ASP A 306 -3.45 -16.34 -17.10
C ASP A 306 -3.40 -16.08 -15.58
N ALA A 307 -4.53 -16.27 -14.90
CA ALA A 307 -4.66 -15.99 -13.47
C ALA A 307 -4.94 -17.27 -12.69
N PHE A 308 -4.11 -17.55 -11.69
CA PHE A 308 -4.06 -18.88 -11.06
C PHE A 308 -4.18 -18.82 -9.54
N TRP A 309 -4.76 -19.85 -8.93
CA TRP A 309 -4.56 -20.09 -7.50
C TRP A 309 -4.11 -21.52 -7.23
N ASP A 310 -3.35 -21.68 -6.15
CA ASP A 310 -2.99 -23.00 -5.66
C ASP A 310 -4.15 -23.59 -4.85
N LYS A 311 -4.88 -24.55 -5.44
CA LYS A 311 -6.04 -25.20 -4.80
C LYS A 311 -5.66 -26.14 -3.67
N THR A 312 -4.39 -26.58 -3.62
CA THR A 312 -3.88 -27.43 -2.54
C THR A 312 -3.56 -26.60 -1.32
N SER A 313 -2.78 -25.52 -1.47
CA SER A 313 -2.39 -24.67 -0.33
C SER A 313 -3.51 -23.73 0.14
N SER A 314 -4.36 -23.25 -0.77
CA SER A 314 -5.54 -22.43 -0.41
C SER A 314 -6.61 -23.23 0.32
N THR A 315 -6.62 -24.55 0.17
CA THR A 315 -7.67 -25.49 0.62
C THR A 315 -9.03 -25.29 -0.07
N LEU A 316 -9.08 -24.54 -1.17
CA LEU A 316 -10.31 -24.22 -1.91
C LEU A 316 -10.34 -24.84 -3.30
N SER A 317 -11.48 -25.45 -3.65
CA SER A 317 -11.74 -26.01 -4.98
C SER A 317 -12.35 -25.01 -5.97
N THR A 318 -12.84 -23.87 -5.50
CA THR A 318 -13.56 -22.87 -6.30
C THR A 318 -12.99 -21.46 -6.10
N SER A 319 -13.33 -20.57 -7.04
CA SER A 319 -13.04 -19.15 -7.01
C SER A 319 -14.01 -18.44 -7.95
N ALA A 320 -14.33 -17.17 -7.69
CA ALA A 320 -15.19 -16.39 -8.58
C ALA A 320 -14.53 -16.14 -9.95
N LEU A 321 -13.20 -16.06 -9.97
CA LEU A 321 -12.35 -15.94 -11.17
C LEU A 321 -11.05 -16.73 -10.96
N GLY A 322 -10.35 -17.02 -12.05
CA GLY A 322 -9.05 -17.71 -12.06
C GLY A 322 -9.18 -19.17 -12.51
N GLU A 323 -8.03 -19.84 -12.56
CA GLU A 323 -7.95 -21.29 -12.70
C GLU A 323 -7.22 -21.92 -11.51
N GLY A 324 -7.85 -22.91 -10.87
CA GLY A 324 -7.27 -23.65 -9.76
C GLY A 324 -6.27 -24.70 -10.23
N ARG A 325 -5.03 -24.60 -9.72
CA ARG A 325 -3.93 -25.51 -10.03
C ARG A 325 -3.42 -26.14 -8.74
N THR A 326 -2.96 -27.39 -8.79
CA THR A 326 -2.30 -28.00 -7.62
C THR A 326 -0.96 -27.33 -7.37
N THR A 327 -0.40 -27.46 -6.16
CA THR A 327 0.96 -27.00 -5.86
C THR A 327 1.97 -27.50 -6.89
N SER A 328 1.99 -28.79 -7.20
CA SER A 328 2.91 -29.36 -8.19
C SER A 328 2.73 -28.79 -9.61
N GLN A 329 1.52 -28.33 -9.96
CA GLN A 329 1.26 -27.66 -11.24
C GLN A 329 1.60 -26.17 -11.23
N MET A 330 1.80 -25.55 -10.07
CA MET A 330 2.25 -24.15 -9.96
C MET A 330 3.75 -24.04 -9.72
N LEU A 331 4.39 -25.10 -9.24
CA LEU A 331 5.85 -25.21 -9.21
C LEU A 331 6.35 -25.68 -10.59
N GLY A 332 7.36 -24.99 -11.15
CA GLY A 332 8.10 -25.48 -12.34
C GLY A 332 7.28 -25.80 -13.61
N SER A 333 6.06 -25.26 -13.75
CA SER A 333 5.06 -25.74 -14.71
C SER A 333 4.98 -24.91 -16.00
N SER A 334 4.55 -25.56 -17.08
CA SER A 334 4.29 -24.94 -18.40
C SER A 334 3.06 -24.04 -18.45
N ILE A 335 2.28 -23.96 -17.35
CA ILE A 335 1.10 -23.07 -17.29
C ILE A 335 1.44 -21.58 -17.40
N TYR A 336 2.72 -21.23 -17.21
CA TYR A 336 3.22 -19.87 -17.28
C TYR A 336 3.72 -19.48 -18.69
N GLY A 337 3.23 -20.14 -19.76
CA GLY A 337 3.71 -19.89 -21.13
C GLY A 337 3.61 -18.43 -21.60
N ASN A 338 2.66 -17.67 -21.04
CA ASN A 338 2.48 -16.23 -21.34
C ASN A 338 3.18 -15.30 -20.33
N PHE A 339 3.85 -15.82 -19.31
CA PHE A 339 4.59 -15.02 -18.35
C PHE A 339 5.96 -14.68 -18.93
N ASP A 340 6.22 -13.37 -19.09
CA ASP A 340 7.46 -12.87 -19.67
C ASP A 340 8.66 -13.12 -18.72
N GLN A 341 9.72 -13.75 -19.23
CA GLN A 341 10.96 -13.99 -18.50
C GLN A 341 11.74 -12.70 -18.16
N ALA A 342 11.44 -11.58 -18.85
CA ALA A 342 11.94 -10.26 -18.47
C ALA A 342 11.27 -9.71 -17.20
N VAL A 343 10.14 -10.28 -16.78
CA VAL A 343 9.35 -9.88 -15.61
C VAL A 343 9.39 -10.93 -14.51
N TRP A 344 9.44 -12.20 -14.87
CA TRP A 344 9.28 -13.33 -13.98
C TRP A 344 10.53 -14.21 -13.94
N SER A 345 10.93 -14.60 -12.73
CA SER A 345 11.94 -15.61 -12.45
C SER A 345 11.26 -16.92 -12.08
N PHE A 346 11.63 -18.00 -12.78
CA PHE A 346 11.04 -19.33 -12.58
C PHE A 346 11.99 -20.26 -11.83
N SER A 347 11.41 -21.16 -11.03
CA SER A 347 12.13 -22.22 -10.34
C SER A 347 11.34 -23.52 -10.44
N ALA A 348 12.04 -24.66 -10.49
CA ALA A 348 11.41 -25.97 -10.41
C ALA A 348 10.87 -26.27 -8.99
N THR A 349 11.35 -25.56 -7.97
CA THR A 349 11.08 -25.87 -6.56
C THR A 349 10.36 -24.74 -5.81
N ASP A 350 10.04 -23.63 -6.46
CA ASP A 350 9.30 -22.51 -5.88
C ASP A 350 8.35 -21.90 -6.92
N TYR A 351 7.37 -21.15 -6.45
CA TYR A 351 6.44 -20.41 -7.30
C TYR A 351 7.20 -19.30 -8.06
N PRO A 352 6.73 -18.87 -9.25
CA PRO A 352 7.35 -17.79 -10.00
C PRO A 352 7.47 -16.51 -9.18
N LYS A 353 8.66 -15.92 -9.13
CA LYS A 353 8.90 -14.64 -8.43
C LYS A 353 9.06 -13.52 -9.43
N LEU A 354 8.87 -12.29 -8.99
CA LEU A 354 9.18 -11.16 -9.85
C LEU A 354 10.70 -11.04 -9.97
N LEU A 355 11.19 -10.86 -11.19
CA LEU A 355 12.62 -10.85 -11.48
C LEU A 355 13.35 -9.78 -10.67
N TRP A 356 12.75 -8.60 -10.55
CA TRP A 356 13.32 -7.49 -9.77
C TRP A 356 13.47 -7.78 -8.27
N GLU A 357 12.75 -8.78 -7.72
CA GLU A 357 12.87 -9.17 -6.31
C GLU A 357 14.07 -10.08 -6.05
N VAL A 358 14.60 -10.73 -7.09
CA VAL A 358 15.67 -11.74 -6.98
C VAL A 358 16.96 -11.31 -7.66
N THR A 359 16.93 -10.23 -8.45
CA THR A 359 18.12 -9.58 -9.01
C THR A 359 18.65 -8.51 -8.04
N PRO A 360 19.97 -8.44 -7.81
CA PRO A 360 20.61 -7.43 -6.95
C PRO A 360 20.29 -5.97 -7.33
#